data_AF-A0A662EHI1-F1
#
_entry.id   AF-A0A662EHI1-F1
#
_cell.length_a   1.000
_cell.length_b   1.000
_cell.length_c   1.000
_cell.angle_alpha   90.00
_cell.angle_beta   90.00
_cell.angle_gamma   90.00
#
_symmetry.space_group_name_H-M   'P 1'
#
loop_
_entity.id
_entity.type
_entity.pdbx_description
1 polymer ?
#
loop_
_entity_poly.entity_id
_entity_poly.type
_entity_poly.pdbx_seq_one_letter_code
_entity_poly.pdbx_strand_id
1 'polypeptide(L)'
;RLNSQEARKRAEELAARLKRRMEQLDREAQISAARPVVVGGFMVVPAGLLAKMKGERATPDREGTDRQAVAARARAIVMEVERRLGYEPVDRESEHLGYDIESRDPRTGRLRFIEVKGRESGAEAITVTRNEILTALNKPDSYILAIVEFLEDGSHRVHYIRRPFQREPDFGVTSVNYDLAELLKRAEEPS
;
A
#
# COMPACT_ATOMS: atom_id res chain seq x y z
N ARG A 1 -42.23 5.31 -51.06
CA ARG A 1 -41.50 4.37 -51.93
C ARG A 1 -40.12 4.96 -52.16
N LEU A 2 -39.04 4.31 -51.70
CA LEU A 2 -37.69 4.84 -51.94
C LEU A 2 -37.44 4.90 -53.45
N ASN A 3 -36.82 5.98 -53.91
CA ASN A 3 -36.40 6.12 -55.30
C ASN A 3 -35.42 4.97 -55.62
N SER A 4 -35.69 4.21 -56.68
CA SER A 4 -34.91 3.01 -57.04
C SER A 4 -33.43 3.30 -57.25
N GLN A 5 -33.10 4.53 -57.65
CA GLN A 5 -31.72 5.01 -57.78
C GLN A 5 -31.03 5.19 -56.43
N GLU A 6 -31.72 5.72 -55.42
CA GLU A 6 -31.18 5.87 -54.06
C GLU A 6 -30.97 4.52 -53.38
N ALA A 7 -31.90 3.57 -53.58
CA ALA A 7 -31.76 2.21 -53.09
C ALA A 7 -30.54 1.50 -53.71
N ARG A 8 -30.31 1.67 -55.01
CA ARG A 8 -29.15 1.11 -55.72
C ARG A 8 -27.84 1.73 -55.24
N LYS A 9 -27.78 3.06 -55.12
CA LYS A 9 -26.59 3.77 -54.61
C LYS A 9 -26.23 3.31 -53.19
N ARG A 10 -27.23 3.16 -52.32
CA ARG A 10 -27.03 2.68 -50.95
C ARG A 10 -26.54 1.23 -50.90
N ALA A 11 -27.03 0.37 -51.81
CA ALA A 11 -26.55 -1.01 -51.92
C ALA A 11 -25.08 -1.06 -52.36
N GLU A 12 -24.69 -0.25 -53.34
CA GLU A 12 -23.31 -0.16 -53.83
C GLU A 12 -22.35 0.38 -52.75
N GLU A 13 -22.78 1.41 -52.00
CA GLU A 13 -22.02 1.95 -50.87
C GLU A 13 -21.80 0.91 -49.75
N LEU A 14 -22.85 0.16 -49.40
CA LEU A 14 -22.77 -0.89 -48.38
C LEU A 14 -21.88 -2.05 -48.84
N ALA A 15 -21.98 -2.47 -50.10
CA ALA A 15 -21.13 -3.51 -50.67
C ALA A 15 -19.64 -3.09 -50.66
N ALA A 16 -19.34 -1.85 -51.03
CA ALA A 16 -17.97 -1.32 -50.98
C ALA A 16 -17.43 -1.24 -49.54
N ARG A 17 -18.27 -0.86 -48.57
CA ARG A 17 -17.90 -0.82 -47.15
C ARG A 17 -17.67 -2.21 -46.58
N LEU A 18 -18.51 -3.19 -46.93
CA LEU A 18 -18.33 -4.59 -46.54
C LEU A 18 -17.01 -5.14 -47.06
N LYS A 19 -16.71 -4.93 -48.34
CA LYS A 19 -15.46 -5.37 -48.97
C LYS A 19 -14.23 -4.80 -48.25
N ARG A 20 -14.20 -3.48 -48.02
CA ARG A 20 -13.11 -2.81 -47.27
C ARG A 20 -12.96 -3.37 -45.86
N ARG A 21 -14.07 -3.66 -45.17
CA ARG A 21 -14.02 -4.20 -43.81
C ARG A 21 -13.49 -5.63 -43.78
N MET A 22 -13.88 -6.47 -44.74
CA MET A 22 -13.37 -7.83 -44.84
C MET A 22 -11.86 -7.85 -45.10
N GLU A 23 -11.39 -7.03 -46.06
CA GLU A 23 -9.95 -6.88 -46.36
C GLU A 23 -9.13 -6.31 -45.19
N GLN A 24 -9.76 -5.56 -44.28
CA GLN A 24 -9.12 -5.07 -43.06
C GLN A 24 -9.03 -6.18 -42.00
N LEU A 25 -10.12 -6.91 -41.79
CA LEU A 25 -10.17 -8.02 -40.83
C LEU A 25 -9.19 -9.15 -41.22
N ASP A 26 -9.07 -9.45 -42.52
CA ASP A 26 -8.09 -10.44 -43.02
C ASP A 26 -6.65 -10.01 -42.72
N ARG A 27 -6.34 -8.70 -42.76
CA ARG A 27 -5.03 -8.16 -42.40
C ARG A 27 -4.79 -8.18 -40.89
N GLU A 28 -5.80 -7.85 -40.08
CA GLU A 28 -5.72 -7.91 -38.63
C GLU A 28 -5.54 -9.37 -38.13
N ALA A 29 -6.13 -10.34 -38.83
CA ALA A 29 -5.94 -11.77 -38.55
C ALA A 29 -4.53 -12.29 -38.88
N GLN A 30 -3.72 -11.55 -39.64
CA GLN A 30 -2.35 -11.92 -39.97
C GLN A 30 -1.31 -11.41 -38.95
N ILE A 31 -1.74 -10.84 -37.82
CA ILE A 31 -0.83 -10.46 -36.75
C ILE A 31 -0.33 -11.74 -36.05
N SER A 32 0.92 -12.10 -36.32
CA SER A 32 1.63 -13.13 -35.59
C SER A 32 2.60 -12.46 -34.60
N ALA A 33 2.70 -12.99 -33.39
CA ALA A 33 3.68 -12.52 -32.43
C ALA A 33 5.09 -12.87 -32.94
N ALA A 34 5.88 -11.85 -33.25
CA ALA A 34 7.29 -12.05 -33.54
C ALA A 34 7.98 -12.67 -32.31
N ARG A 35 8.90 -13.63 -32.53
CA ARG A 35 9.67 -14.21 -31.43
C ARG A 35 10.47 -13.10 -30.73
N PRO A 36 10.49 -13.07 -29.39
CA PRO A 36 11.23 -12.04 -28.67
C PRO A 36 12.71 -12.09 -29.06
N VAL A 37 13.27 -10.92 -29.38
CA VAL A 37 14.69 -10.76 -29.67
C VAL A 37 15.39 -10.39 -28.35
N VAL A 38 16.29 -11.25 -27.87
CA VAL A 38 17.10 -10.95 -26.68
C VAL A 38 18.18 -9.96 -27.08
N VAL A 39 18.01 -8.70 -26.67
CA VAL A 39 18.95 -7.60 -26.95
C VAL A 39 20.20 -7.67 -26.06
N GLY A 40 20.11 -8.36 -24.92
CA GLY A 40 21.22 -8.58 -24.00
C GLY A 40 20.78 -9.29 -22.73
N GLY A 41 21.74 -9.65 -21.89
CA GLY A 41 21.51 -10.28 -20.59
C GLY A 41 22.53 -9.79 -19.57
N PHE A 42 22.15 -9.82 -18.30
CA PHE A 42 23.05 -9.54 -17.19
C PHE A 42 22.89 -10.61 -16.12
N MET A 43 23.94 -10.81 -15.33
CA MET A 43 23.96 -11.77 -14.23
C MET A 43 23.91 -10.99 -12.92
N VAL A 44 22.87 -11.22 -12.12
CA VAL A 44 22.80 -10.67 -10.76
C VAL A 44 23.47 -11.64 -9.81
N VAL A 45 24.54 -11.19 -9.17
CA VAL A 45 25.17 -11.93 -8.07
C VAL A 45 24.87 -11.19 -6.77
N PRO A 46 24.12 -11.79 -5.83
CA PRO A 46 23.87 -11.17 -4.54
C PRO A 46 25.18 -10.89 -3.81
N ALA A 47 25.35 -9.68 -3.27
CA ALA A 47 26.56 -9.30 -2.54
C ALA A 47 26.86 -10.26 -1.37
N GLY A 48 25.82 -10.78 -0.72
CA GLY A 48 25.94 -11.78 0.36
C GLY A 48 26.54 -13.12 -0.09
N LEU A 49 26.33 -13.52 -1.35
CA LEU A 49 26.95 -14.72 -1.92
C LEU A 49 28.46 -14.51 -2.10
N LEU A 50 28.86 -13.34 -2.62
CA LEU A 50 30.27 -12.97 -2.77
C LEU A 50 30.99 -12.91 -1.42
N ALA A 51 30.37 -12.29 -0.41
CA ALA A 51 30.91 -12.23 0.94
C ALA A 51 31.09 -13.65 1.54
N LYS A 52 30.07 -14.51 1.42
CA LYS A 52 30.16 -15.91 1.87
C LYS A 52 31.29 -16.68 1.20
N MET A 53 31.48 -16.51 -0.11
CA MET A 53 32.55 -17.19 -0.86
C MET A 53 33.95 -16.69 -0.46
N LYS A 54 34.07 -15.43 -0.02
CA LYS A 54 35.33 -14.86 0.49
C LYS A 54 35.62 -15.21 1.96
N GLY A 55 34.73 -15.95 2.63
CA GLY A 55 34.82 -16.20 4.07
C GLY A 55 34.52 -14.95 4.93
N GLU A 56 34.05 -13.88 4.30
CA GLU A 56 33.55 -12.71 5.00
C GLU A 56 32.18 -13.06 5.56
N ARG A 57 31.94 -12.76 6.85
CA ARG A 57 30.56 -12.77 7.35
C ARG A 57 29.84 -11.66 6.62
N ALA A 58 29.03 -12.03 5.62
CA ALA A 58 27.96 -11.17 5.14
C ALA A 58 27.24 -10.68 6.40
N THR A 59 27.35 -9.40 6.74
CA THR A 59 26.42 -8.80 7.67
C THR A 59 25.06 -9.07 7.04
N PRO A 60 24.17 -9.84 7.69
CA PRO A 60 22.81 -9.90 7.20
C PRO A 60 22.33 -8.47 7.05
N ASP A 61 21.39 -8.24 6.15
CA ASP A 61 20.62 -7.00 6.11
C ASP A 61 19.77 -6.94 7.41
N ARG A 62 20.47 -6.72 8.54
CA ARG A 62 19.94 -6.77 9.90
C ARG A 62 18.91 -5.68 10.04
N GLU A 63 19.15 -4.53 9.43
CA GLU A 63 18.24 -3.39 9.47
C GLU A 63 16.84 -3.71 8.91
N GLY A 64 16.74 -4.45 7.80
CA GLY A 64 15.44 -4.80 7.21
C GLY A 64 14.67 -5.85 8.03
N THR A 65 15.38 -6.88 8.50
CA THR A 65 14.78 -7.96 9.31
C THR A 65 14.36 -7.45 10.70
N ASP A 66 15.14 -6.55 11.28
CA ASP A 66 14.87 -5.95 12.59
C ASP A 66 13.68 -4.99 12.52
N ARG A 67 13.58 -4.16 11.48
CA ARG A 67 12.40 -3.28 11.26
C ARG A 67 11.10 -4.06 11.13
N GLN A 68 11.09 -5.18 10.40
CA GLN A 68 9.87 -5.99 10.25
C GLN A 68 9.49 -6.67 11.57
N ALA A 69 10.47 -7.16 12.34
CA ALA A 69 10.24 -7.73 13.66
C ALA A 69 9.69 -6.69 14.64
N VAL A 70 10.25 -5.47 14.65
CA VAL A 70 9.76 -4.35 15.46
C VAL A 70 8.34 -3.96 15.07
N ALA A 71 8.03 -3.88 13.77
CA ALA A 71 6.67 -3.58 13.29
C ALA A 71 5.66 -4.65 13.72
N ALA A 72 5.99 -5.93 13.56
CA ALA A 72 5.14 -7.04 14.00
C ALA A 72 4.92 -7.04 15.52
N ARG A 73 5.97 -6.75 16.29
CA ARG A 73 5.89 -6.61 17.76
C ARG A 73 4.99 -5.44 18.15
N ALA A 74 5.11 -4.29 17.48
CA ALA A 74 4.27 -3.12 17.72
C ALA A 74 2.78 -3.44 17.44
N ARG A 75 2.47 -4.11 16.32
CA ARG A 75 1.09 -4.54 16.02
C ARG A 75 0.53 -5.48 17.08
N ALA A 76 1.32 -6.46 17.52
CA ALA A 76 0.91 -7.38 18.57
C ALA A 76 0.53 -6.65 19.88
N ILE A 77 1.33 -5.65 20.28
CA ILE A 77 1.06 -4.79 21.43
C ILE A 77 -0.26 -4.03 21.26
N VAL A 78 -0.47 -3.37 20.11
CA VAL A 78 -1.69 -2.60 19.83
C VAL A 78 -2.93 -3.52 19.84
N MET A 79 -2.85 -4.71 19.24
CA MET A 79 -3.94 -5.68 19.31
C MET A 79 -4.25 -6.11 20.76
N GLU A 80 -3.24 -6.26 21.61
CA GLU A 80 -3.48 -6.58 23.02
C GLU A 80 -4.16 -5.42 23.77
N VAL A 81 -3.73 -4.19 23.51
CA VAL A 81 -4.38 -2.99 24.03
C VAL A 81 -5.85 -2.92 23.60
N GLU A 82 -6.13 -3.09 22.31
CA GLU A 82 -7.51 -3.09 21.79
C GLU A 82 -8.37 -4.19 22.43
N ARG A 83 -7.84 -5.40 22.62
CA ARG A 83 -8.55 -6.48 23.33
C ARG A 83 -8.87 -6.11 24.78
N ARG A 84 -7.94 -5.47 25.49
CA ARG A 84 -8.14 -5.01 26.88
C ARG A 84 -9.22 -3.92 26.98
N LEU A 85 -9.35 -3.08 25.95
CA LEU A 85 -10.42 -2.08 25.81
C LEU A 85 -11.78 -2.72 25.44
N GLY A 86 -11.80 -4.01 25.10
CA GLY A 86 -13.00 -4.76 24.75
C GLY A 86 -13.34 -4.75 23.25
N TYR A 87 -12.37 -4.40 22.40
CA TYR A 87 -12.50 -4.49 20.95
C TYR A 87 -12.03 -5.85 20.41
N GLU A 88 -12.37 -6.15 19.16
CA GLU A 88 -12.01 -7.36 18.44
C GLU A 88 -11.03 -7.01 17.28
N PRO A 89 -9.71 -6.93 17.55
CA PRO A 89 -8.72 -6.56 16.53
C PRO A 89 -8.27 -7.74 15.66
N VAL A 90 -8.08 -7.46 14.37
CA VAL A 90 -7.57 -8.37 13.34
C VAL A 90 -6.42 -7.69 12.61
N ASP A 91 -5.27 -8.38 12.50
CA ASP A 91 -4.13 -7.92 11.70
C ASP A 91 -4.46 -8.04 10.20
N ARG A 92 -4.27 -6.93 9.48
CA ARG A 92 -4.60 -6.71 8.06
C ARG A 92 -3.42 -6.16 7.26
N GLU A 93 -2.21 -6.11 7.83
CA GLU A 93 -1.03 -5.53 7.17
C GLU A 93 -0.84 -6.11 5.75
N SER A 94 -0.87 -7.43 5.61
CA SER A 94 -0.63 -8.10 4.32
C SER A 94 -1.63 -7.77 3.21
N GLU A 95 -2.74 -7.09 3.53
CA GLU A 95 -3.76 -6.68 2.57
C GLU A 95 -3.54 -5.27 2.00
N HIS A 96 -2.57 -4.51 2.54
CA HIS A 96 -2.18 -3.18 2.05
C HIS A 96 -3.34 -2.16 1.96
N LEU A 97 -4.24 -2.17 2.96
CA LEU A 97 -5.47 -1.38 2.98
C LEU A 97 -5.28 0.10 3.41
N GLY A 98 -4.04 0.49 3.77
CA GLY A 98 -3.73 1.82 4.29
C GLY A 98 -3.85 1.95 5.82
N TYR A 99 -4.00 0.81 6.49
CA TYR A 99 -3.91 0.62 7.94
C TYR A 99 -3.47 -0.83 8.21
N ASP A 100 -2.96 -1.08 9.40
CA ASP A 100 -2.45 -2.38 9.83
C ASP A 100 -3.50 -3.27 10.52
N ILE A 101 -4.42 -2.68 11.28
CA ILE A 101 -5.36 -3.41 12.14
C ILE A 101 -6.79 -2.90 11.91
N GLU A 102 -7.72 -3.83 11.69
CA GLU A 102 -9.16 -3.58 11.84
C GLU A 102 -9.58 -3.97 13.25
N SER A 103 -10.06 -3.01 14.03
CA SER A 103 -10.54 -3.25 15.40
C SER A 103 -12.04 -3.00 15.48
N ARG A 104 -12.82 -4.07 15.65
CA ARG A 104 -14.28 -4.01 15.69
C ARG A 104 -14.77 -3.73 17.12
N ASP A 105 -15.71 -2.81 17.25
CA ASP A 105 -16.50 -2.63 18.45
C ASP A 105 -17.67 -3.64 18.48
N PRO A 106 -17.67 -4.64 19.37
CA PRO A 106 -18.76 -5.61 19.45
C PRO A 106 -20.07 -4.99 19.92
N ARG A 107 -20.05 -3.83 20.60
CA ARG A 107 -21.24 -3.16 21.15
C ARG A 107 -21.97 -2.36 20.08
N THR A 108 -21.24 -1.71 19.17
CA THR A 108 -21.80 -0.83 18.14
C THR A 108 -21.69 -1.38 16.71
N GLY A 109 -20.84 -2.39 16.50
CA GLY A 109 -20.51 -2.93 15.19
C GLY A 109 -19.59 -2.03 14.36
N ARG A 110 -19.15 -0.88 14.89
CA ARG A 110 -18.26 0.05 14.17
C ARG A 110 -16.85 -0.51 14.06
N LEU A 111 -16.18 -0.15 12.96
CA LEU A 111 -14.77 -0.47 12.74
C LEU A 111 -13.89 0.73 13.05
N ARG A 112 -12.78 0.46 13.72
CA ARG A 112 -11.63 1.34 13.89
C ARG A 112 -10.53 0.84 12.95
N PHE A 113 -9.87 1.76 12.26
CA PHE A 113 -8.80 1.47 11.31
C PHE A 113 -7.50 2.00 11.93
N ILE A 114 -6.60 1.10 12.32
CA ILE A 114 -5.43 1.46 13.13
C ILE A 114 -4.16 1.21 12.34
N GLU A 115 -3.39 2.26 12.10
CA GLU A 115 -2.05 2.20 11.52
C GLU A 115 -1.00 2.22 12.64
N VAL A 116 -0.05 1.29 12.64
CA VAL A 116 0.87 1.08 13.76
C VAL A 116 2.31 1.43 13.37
N LYS A 117 2.91 2.39 14.08
CA LYS A 117 4.32 2.75 13.91
C LYS A 117 5.10 2.45 15.20
N GLY A 118 5.95 1.42 15.15
CA GLY A 118 6.89 1.10 16.23
C GLY A 118 8.18 1.93 16.13
N ARG A 119 8.61 2.57 17.21
CA ARG A 119 9.85 3.36 17.26
C ARG A 119 10.58 3.18 18.60
N GLU A 120 11.90 3.23 18.56
CA GLU A 120 12.70 3.37 19.78
C GLU A 120 12.50 4.76 20.38
N SER A 121 12.63 4.85 21.71
CA SER A 121 12.58 6.11 22.44
C SER A 121 13.57 7.13 21.86
N GLY A 122 13.11 8.34 21.61
CA GLY A 122 13.94 9.43 21.06
C GLY A 122 14.03 9.49 19.53
N ALA A 123 13.26 8.67 18.79
CA ALA A 123 13.15 8.84 17.35
C ALA A 123 12.57 10.23 16.99
N GLU A 124 13.18 10.92 16.03
CA GLU A 124 12.76 12.28 15.67
C GLU A 124 11.51 12.31 14.79
N ALA A 125 11.31 11.29 13.94
CA ALA A 125 10.25 11.30 12.94
C ALA A 125 9.62 9.92 12.68
N ILE A 126 8.39 9.95 12.18
CA ILE A 126 7.72 8.79 11.60
C ILE A 126 7.48 9.00 10.10
N THR A 127 7.57 7.91 9.35
CA THR A 127 7.26 7.90 7.92
C THR A 127 5.88 7.30 7.72
N VAL A 128 5.04 8.00 6.97
CA VAL A 128 3.67 7.60 6.66
C VAL A 128 3.52 7.57 5.13
N THR A 129 2.91 6.52 4.59
CA THR A 129 2.70 6.41 3.15
C THR A 129 1.54 7.28 2.68
N ARG A 130 1.51 7.61 1.38
CA ARG A 130 0.37 8.33 0.79
C ARG A 130 -0.95 7.59 0.99
N ASN A 131 -0.94 6.25 0.89
CA ASN A 131 -2.14 5.43 1.04
C ASN A 131 -2.70 5.52 2.47
N GLU A 132 -1.83 5.48 3.48
CA GLU A 132 -2.20 5.68 4.89
C GLU A 132 -2.83 7.05 5.12
N ILE A 133 -2.21 8.12 4.59
CA ILE A 133 -2.73 9.49 4.74
C ILE A 133 -4.11 9.63 4.11
N LEU A 134 -4.28 9.16 2.87
CA LEU A 134 -5.57 9.23 2.19
C LEU A 134 -6.65 8.40 2.88
N THR A 135 -6.29 7.22 3.38
CA THR A 135 -7.23 6.35 4.11
C THR A 135 -7.71 7.02 5.39
N ALA A 136 -6.81 7.67 6.13
CA ALA A 136 -7.14 8.45 7.32
C ALA A 136 -8.07 9.63 7.01
N LEU A 137 -7.80 10.37 5.92
CA LEU A 137 -8.63 11.51 5.51
C LEU A 137 -10.03 11.10 5.05
N ASN A 138 -10.15 9.91 4.46
CA ASN A 138 -11.45 9.33 4.05
C ASN A 138 -12.26 8.78 5.24
N LYS A 139 -11.61 8.40 6.34
CA LYS A 139 -12.23 7.79 7.53
C LYS A 139 -11.82 8.52 8.83
N PRO A 140 -12.01 9.84 8.94
CA PRO A 140 -11.39 10.65 9.99
C PRO A 140 -11.86 10.29 11.41
N ASP A 141 -13.07 9.75 11.56
CA ASP A 141 -13.65 9.40 12.86
C ASP A 141 -13.31 7.98 13.32
N SER A 142 -12.87 7.13 12.39
CA SER A 142 -12.54 5.72 12.66
C SER A 142 -11.04 5.44 12.58
N TYR A 143 -10.26 6.33 11.98
CA TYR A 143 -8.83 6.12 11.78
C TYR A 143 -8.01 6.58 12.99
N ILE A 144 -7.06 5.74 13.40
CA ILE A 144 -6.16 5.98 14.51
C ILE A 144 -4.74 5.67 14.06
N LEU A 145 -3.82 6.61 14.26
CA LEU A 145 -2.40 6.33 14.19
C LEU A 145 -1.92 5.93 15.58
N ALA A 146 -1.52 4.68 15.74
CA ALA A 146 -0.97 4.14 16.98
C ALA A 146 0.56 4.16 16.92
N ILE A 147 1.19 4.84 17.87
CA ILE A 147 2.64 4.87 18.02
C ILE A 147 3.02 4.01 19.21
N VAL A 148 3.90 3.03 18.97
CA VAL A 148 4.47 2.19 20.03
C VAL A 148 5.91 2.63 20.25
N GLU A 149 6.17 3.26 21.39
CA GLU A 149 7.50 3.70 21.80
C GLU A 149 8.14 2.60 22.66
N PHE A 150 9.29 2.07 22.23
CA PHE A 150 10.07 1.09 22.97
C PHE A 150 11.13 1.79 23.83
N LEU A 151 11.11 1.56 25.14
CA LEU A 151 12.00 2.18 26.11
C LEU A 151 13.26 1.32 26.35
N GLU A 152 14.34 1.95 26.82
CA GLU A 152 15.64 1.29 27.04
C GLU A 152 15.57 0.17 28.10
N ASP A 153 14.63 0.25 29.04
CA ASP A 153 14.39 -0.76 30.07
C ASP A 153 13.59 -1.98 29.56
N GLY A 154 13.25 -1.99 28.27
CA GLY A 154 12.49 -3.06 27.62
C GLY A 154 10.96 -2.93 27.74
N SER A 155 10.48 -1.90 28.47
CA SER A 155 9.06 -1.55 28.51
C SER A 155 8.62 -0.78 27.24
N HIS A 156 7.33 -0.52 27.10
CA HIS A 156 6.78 0.21 25.97
C HIS A 156 5.63 1.13 26.37
N ARG A 157 5.43 2.19 25.60
CA ARG A 157 4.28 3.11 25.70
C ARG A 157 3.51 3.11 24.39
N VAL A 158 2.18 3.24 24.48
CA VAL A 158 1.29 3.25 23.32
C VAL A 158 0.54 4.57 23.31
N HIS A 159 0.60 5.26 22.17
CA HIS A 159 0.01 6.57 21.98
C HIS A 159 -0.98 6.51 20.81
N TYR A 160 -2.22 6.96 21.01
CA TYR A 160 -3.23 7.02 19.96
C TYR A 160 -3.42 8.45 19.49
N ILE A 161 -3.28 8.66 18.17
CA ILE A 161 -3.48 9.97 17.55
C ILE A 161 -4.69 9.85 16.63
N ARG A 162 -5.77 10.53 17.00
CA ARG A 162 -7.00 10.63 16.21
C ARG A 162 -6.89 11.78 15.22
N ARG A 163 -7.41 11.59 14.00
CA ARG A 163 -7.28 12.57 12.90
C ARG A 163 -5.82 13.07 12.72
N PRO A 164 -4.85 12.16 12.52
CA PRO A 164 -3.43 12.49 12.55
C PRO A 164 -3.01 13.47 11.43
N PHE A 165 -3.68 13.40 10.28
CA PHE A 165 -3.38 14.19 9.08
C PHE A 165 -4.51 15.16 8.74
N GLN A 166 -4.15 16.32 8.20
CA GLN A 166 -5.10 17.40 7.87
C GLN A 166 -5.19 17.70 6.38
N ARG A 167 -4.20 17.29 5.59
CA ARG A 167 -4.09 17.60 4.16
C ARG A 167 -3.51 16.43 3.40
N GLU A 168 -3.96 16.27 2.16
CA GLU A 168 -3.40 15.30 1.23
C GLU A 168 -1.99 15.72 0.79
N PRO A 169 -1.07 14.75 0.59
CA PRO A 169 0.23 15.02 0.02
C PRO A 169 0.13 15.26 -1.50
N ASP A 170 1.15 15.91 -2.07
CA ASP A 170 1.24 16.13 -3.51
C ASP A 170 1.21 14.80 -4.29
N PHE A 171 0.74 14.86 -5.54
CA PHE A 171 0.52 13.67 -6.37
C PHE A 171 1.79 12.82 -6.56
N GLY A 172 2.97 13.45 -6.61
CA GLY A 172 4.26 12.77 -6.78
C GLY A 172 4.87 12.20 -5.50
N VAL A 173 4.26 12.42 -4.33
CA VAL A 173 4.80 11.99 -3.04
C VAL A 173 4.31 10.59 -2.69
N THR A 174 5.23 9.65 -2.45
CA THR A 174 4.90 8.29 -2.03
C THR A 174 4.81 8.15 -0.51
N SER A 175 5.57 8.96 0.24
CA SER A 175 5.59 8.99 1.71
C SER A 175 5.95 10.37 2.25
N VAL A 176 5.47 10.68 3.45
CA VAL A 176 5.75 11.92 4.18
C VAL A 176 6.37 11.58 5.53
N ASN A 177 7.37 12.36 5.95
CA ASN A 177 7.92 12.29 7.30
C ASN A 177 7.24 13.34 8.18
N TYR A 178 6.80 12.93 9.35
CA TYR A 178 6.23 13.80 10.38
C TYR A 178 7.13 13.80 11.61
N ASP A 179 7.30 14.98 12.20
CA ASP A 179 7.96 15.13 13.50
C ASP A 179 7.18 14.37 14.57
N LEU A 180 7.88 13.47 15.28
CA LEU A 180 7.26 12.62 16.29
C LEU A 180 6.80 13.42 17.50
N ALA A 181 7.57 14.43 17.94
CA ALA A 181 7.21 15.24 19.10
C ALA A 181 5.93 16.05 18.84
N GLU A 182 5.76 16.63 17.66
CA GLU A 182 4.53 17.33 17.25
C GLU A 182 3.32 16.40 17.15
N LEU A 183 3.54 15.15 16.75
CA LEU A 183 2.49 14.13 16.74
C LEU A 183 2.07 13.73 18.16
N LEU A 184 3.04 13.49 19.04
CA LEU A 184 2.80 13.07 20.43
C LEU A 184 2.11 14.16 21.27
N LYS A 185 2.25 15.45 20.94
CA LYS A 185 1.46 16.53 21.56
C LYS A 185 -0.06 16.37 21.37
N ARG A 186 -0.47 15.65 20.31
CA ARG A 186 -1.88 15.35 20.00
C ARG A 186 -2.28 13.92 20.37
N ALA A 187 -1.36 13.18 20.99
CA ALA A 187 -1.63 11.82 21.40
C ALA A 187 -2.50 11.78 22.65
N GLU A 188 -3.38 10.79 22.67
CA GLU A 188 -4.24 10.45 23.80
C GLU A 188 -3.91 9.02 24.23
N GLU A 189 -4.23 8.71 25.49
CA GLU A 189 -4.16 7.34 25.99
C GLU A 189 -5.13 6.43 25.22
N PRO A 190 -4.76 5.16 24.97
CA PRO A 190 -5.64 4.21 24.31
C PRO A 190 -7.00 4.13 24.99
N SER A 191 -8.05 4.34 24.19
CA SER A 191 -9.46 4.41 24.59
C SER A 191 -10.37 3.91 23.49
#